data_AF-A0AAV2D0B0-F1
#
_entry.id   AF-A0AAV2D0B0-F1
#
_cell.length_a   1.000
_cell.length_b   1.000
_cell.length_c   1.000
_cell.angle_alpha   90.00
_cell.angle_beta   90.00
_cell.angle_gamma   90.00
#
_symmetry.space_group_name_H-M   'P 1'
#
loop_
_entity.id
_entity.type
_entity.pdbx_description
1 polymer ?
#
loop_
_entity_poly.entity_id
_entity_poly.type
_entity_poly.pdbx_seq_one_letter_code
_entity_poly.pdbx_strand_id
1 'polypeptide(L)'
;MLTHSTTDIANDLSSYFPRLICVCSSSGTIHLLQVKMDDVEKPQKGSRVHEFARLDLPGDIFSSPVMIGGRIFVGCRDDYVHCIAIDAESLAGECDDDDDDDDDDE
;
A
#
# COMPACT_ATOMS: atom_id res chain seq x y z
N MET A 1 -4.71 -33.02 5.96
CA MET A 1 -3.88 -31.88 6.40
C MET A 1 -3.42 -31.18 5.14
N LEU A 2 -3.97 -30.01 4.83
CA LEU A 2 -3.61 -29.24 3.65
C LEU A 2 -2.22 -28.64 3.87
N THR A 3 -1.26 -29.04 3.05
CA THR A 3 0.08 -28.43 3.00
C THR A 3 0.00 -27.20 2.11
N HIS A 4 -0.25 -26.02 2.68
CA HIS A 4 -0.05 -24.77 1.94
C HIS A 4 1.45 -24.61 1.64
N SER A 5 1.78 -24.19 0.42
CA SER A 5 3.17 -23.93 0.04
C SER A 5 3.68 -22.75 0.87
N THR A 6 4.96 -22.76 1.26
CA THR A 6 5.57 -21.69 2.06
C THR A 6 5.41 -20.30 1.41
N THR A 7 5.34 -20.27 0.08
CA THR A 7 5.09 -19.06 -0.73
C THR A 7 3.68 -18.51 -0.54
N ASP A 8 2.67 -19.37 -0.39
CA ASP A 8 1.28 -18.94 -0.16
C ASP A 8 1.16 -18.22 1.17
N ILE A 9 1.85 -18.72 2.21
CA ILE A 9 1.87 -18.11 3.55
C ILE A 9 2.62 -16.77 3.52
N ALA A 10 3.75 -16.68 2.79
CA ALA A 10 4.50 -15.44 2.68
C ALA A 10 3.71 -14.34 1.96
N ASN A 11 3.00 -14.71 0.89
CA ASN A 11 2.16 -13.78 0.13
C ASN A 11 0.92 -13.36 0.93
N ASP A 12 0.27 -14.30 1.62
CA ASP A 12 -0.88 -14.05 2.51
C ASP A 12 -0.50 -13.16 3.71
N LEU A 13 0.66 -13.41 4.34
CA LEU A 13 1.20 -12.56 5.40
C LEU A 13 1.68 -11.19 4.89
N SER A 14 2.07 -11.06 3.62
CA SER A 14 2.40 -9.76 3.02
C SER A 14 1.16 -8.87 2.86
N SER A 15 0.00 -9.49 2.63
CA SER A 15 -1.31 -8.82 2.63
C SER A 15 -1.73 -8.42 4.06
N TYR A 16 -1.40 -9.27 5.05
CA TYR A 16 -1.74 -9.06 6.45
C TYR A 16 -0.82 -8.06 7.16
N PHE A 17 0.45 -7.99 6.76
CA PHE A 17 1.47 -7.06 7.26
C PHE A 17 2.04 -6.22 6.12
N PRO A 18 1.20 -5.33 5.55
CA PRO A 18 1.62 -4.52 4.43
C PRO A 18 2.72 -3.54 4.85
N ARG A 19 3.72 -3.35 3.97
CA ARG A 19 4.79 -2.37 4.18
C ARG A 19 4.32 -1.01 3.72
N LEU A 20 3.58 -0.35 4.61
CA LEU A 20 2.96 0.94 4.34
C LEU A 20 3.88 2.09 4.74
N ILE A 21 3.87 3.14 3.93
CA ILE A 21 4.49 4.42 4.22
C ILE A 21 3.38 5.47 4.19
N CYS A 22 3.34 6.30 5.23
CA CYS A 22 2.48 7.48 5.27
C CYS A 22 3.36 8.73 5.27
N VAL A 23 3.11 9.63 4.32
CA VAL A 23 3.81 10.92 4.22
C VAL A 23 2.79 12.05 4.19
N CYS A 24 3.06 13.12 4.92
CA CYS A 24 2.21 14.31 4.93
C CYS A 24 2.93 15.48 4.25
N SER A 25 2.19 16.24 3.45
CA SER A 25 2.63 17.51 2.88
C SER A 25 2.17 18.67 3.77
N SER A 26 2.91 19.77 3.79
CA SER A 26 2.50 20.99 4.49
C SER A 26 1.18 21.57 3.98
N SER A 27 0.77 21.22 2.75
CA SER A 27 -0.50 21.64 2.13
C SER A 27 -1.74 20.88 2.65
N GLY A 28 -1.60 19.98 3.61
CA GLY A 28 -2.74 19.21 4.14
C GLY A 28 -2.98 17.86 3.46
N THR A 29 -2.15 17.48 2.48
CA THR A 29 -2.26 16.19 1.79
C THR A 29 -1.56 15.07 2.55
N ILE A 30 -2.18 13.91 2.61
CA ILE A 30 -1.64 12.65 3.12
C ILE A 30 -1.49 11.67 1.95
N HIS A 31 -0.29 11.12 1.79
CA HIS A 31 0.06 10.13 0.79
C HIS A 31 0.29 8.76 1.44
N LEU A 32 -0.38 7.73 0.94
CA LEU A 32 -0.21 6.35 1.39
C LEU A 32 0.41 5.51 0.29
N LEU A 33 1.62 5.02 0.59
CA LEU A 33 2.42 4.22 -0.32
C LEU A 33 2.55 2.80 0.22
N GLN A 34 2.52 1.83 -0.66
CA GLN A 34 2.83 0.43 -0.37
C GLN A 34 4.17 0.08 -1.02
N VAL A 35 5.06 -0.57 -0.27
CA VAL A 35 6.34 -1.07 -0.78
C VAL A 35 6.29 -2.58 -0.94
N LYS A 36 6.31 -3.06 -2.18
CA LYS A 36 6.40 -4.49 -2.47
C LYS A 36 7.83 -4.99 -2.17
N MET A 37 7.94 -6.09 -1.44
CA MET A 37 9.19 -6.85 -1.38
C MET A 37 9.25 -7.73 -2.62
N ASP A 38 10.41 -7.80 -3.27
CA ASP A 38 10.55 -8.66 -4.43
C ASP A 38 10.69 -10.09 -3.91
N ASP A 39 9.94 -11.03 -4.48
CA ASP A 39 10.36 -12.42 -4.43
C ASP A 39 11.62 -12.56 -5.27
N VAL A 40 12.64 -13.22 -4.72
CA VAL A 40 14.01 -13.34 -5.26
C VAL A 40 14.06 -13.92 -6.69
N GLU A 41 12.94 -14.43 -7.21
CA GLU A 41 12.91 -15.32 -8.37
C GLU A 41 12.30 -14.73 -9.65
N LYS A 42 11.76 -13.49 -9.67
CA LYS A 42 11.25 -12.89 -10.92
C LYS A 42 11.76 -11.46 -11.14
N PRO A 43 12.40 -11.16 -12.29
CA PRO A 43 12.74 -9.80 -12.66
C PRO A 43 11.46 -9.00 -12.92
N GLN A 44 11.09 -8.09 -12.01
CA GLN A 44 9.94 -7.21 -12.19
C GLN A 44 10.32 -5.97 -13.00
N LYS A 45 9.54 -5.71 -14.05
CA LYS A 45 9.59 -4.48 -14.83
C LYS A 45 8.63 -3.46 -14.20
N GLY A 46 9.02 -2.81 -13.11
CA GLY A 46 8.13 -1.86 -12.42
C GLY A 46 8.74 -1.16 -11.19
N SER A 47 8.06 -0.12 -10.71
CA SER A 47 8.40 0.54 -9.44
C SER A 47 7.99 -0.33 -8.25
N ARG A 48 8.90 -0.53 -7.30
CA ARG A 48 8.64 -1.28 -6.04
C ARG A 48 7.73 -0.54 -5.06
N VAL A 49 7.51 0.75 -5.30
CA VAL A 49 6.68 1.63 -4.48
C VAL A 49 5.48 2.07 -5.29
N HIS A 50 4.29 1.88 -4.73
CA HIS A 50 3.01 2.24 -5.34
C HIS A 50 2.21 3.14 -4.40
N GLU A 51 1.74 4.29 -4.86
CA GLU A 51 0.76 5.11 -4.14
C GLU A 51 -0.64 4.51 -4.36
N PHE A 52 -1.28 4.04 -3.29
CA PHE A 52 -2.59 3.41 -3.38
C PHE A 52 -3.71 4.31 -2.85
N ALA A 53 -3.37 5.37 -2.09
CA ALA A 53 -4.35 6.32 -1.62
C ALA A 53 -3.73 7.70 -1.36
N ARG A 54 -4.57 8.73 -1.56
CA ARG A 54 -4.29 10.13 -1.27
C ARG A 54 -5.51 10.74 -0.60
N LEU A 55 -5.30 11.50 0.47
CA LEU A 55 -6.35 12.20 1.19
C LEU A 55 -5.94 13.66 1.40
N ASP A 56 -6.91 14.57 1.42
CA ASP A 56 -6.69 15.97 1.72
C ASP A 56 -7.47 16.35 2.98
N LEU A 57 -6.78 16.92 3.97
CA LEU A 57 -7.38 17.51 5.16
C LEU A 57 -7.68 19.00 4.93
N PRO A 58 -8.64 19.60 5.65
CA PRO A 58 -9.07 20.97 5.40
C PRO A 58 -8.06 22.05 5.82
N GLY A 59 -6.92 21.66 6.41
CA GLY A 59 -5.87 22.59 6.84
C GLY A 59 -4.47 22.00 6.72
N ASP A 60 -3.48 22.87 6.90
CA ASP A 60 -2.07 22.50 6.82
C ASP A 60 -1.69 21.40 7.82
N ILE A 61 -0.73 20.55 7.43
CA ILE A 61 -0.15 19.51 8.29
C ILE A 61 1.33 19.80 8.50
N PHE A 62 1.72 20.09 9.74
CA PHE A 62 3.13 20.25 10.15
C PHE A 62 3.60 19.11 11.06
N SER A 63 2.68 18.28 11.54
CA SER A 63 2.98 17.15 12.40
C SER A 63 3.36 15.91 11.57
N SER A 64 4.23 15.07 12.12
CA SER A 64 4.50 13.75 11.55
C SER A 64 3.33 12.79 11.82
N PRO A 65 2.95 11.92 10.88
CA PRO A 65 1.91 10.92 11.10
C PRO A 65 2.39 9.78 12.02
N VAL A 66 1.47 9.16 12.74
CA VAL A 66 1.70 7.95 13.54
C VAL A 66 0.79 6.83 13.04
N MET A 67 1.37 5.68 12.69
CA MET A 67 0.62 4.51 12.23
C MET A 67 0.64 3.39 13.28
N ILE A 68 -0.53 2.93 13.70
CA ILE A 68 -0.67 1.82 14.66
C ILE A 68 -1.98 1.07 14.41
N GLY A 69 -1.92 -0.27 14.32
CA GLY A 69 -3.10 -1.13 14.20
C GLY A 69 -4.00 -0.81 12.99
N GLY A 70 -3.40 -0.53 11.82
CA GLY A 70 -4.15 -0.18 10.60
C GLY A 70 -4.78 1.21 10.64
N ARG A 71 -4.37 2.07 11.57
CA ARG A 71 -4.86 3.45 11.69
C ARG A 71 -3.72 4.45 11.62
N ILE A 72 -4.02 5.62 11.07
CA ILE A 72 -3.12 6.74 10.95
C ILE A 72 -3.66 7.89 11.77
N PHE A 73 -2.79 8.49 12.58
CA PHE A 73 -3.10 9.64 13.41
C PHE A 73 -2.23 10.82 12.98
N VAL A 74 -2.85 11.97 12.74
CA VAL A 74 -2.14 13.18 12.31
C VAL A 74 -2.87 14.43 12.81
N GLY A 75 -2.10 15.41 13.30
CA GLY A 75 -2.63 16.72 13.66
C GLY A 75 -2.76 17.62 12.44
N CYS A 76 -3.86 18.37 12.35
CA CYS A 76 -4.13 19.32 11.29
C CYS A 76 -4.39 20.73 11.89
N ARG A 77 -4.12 21.78 11.11
CA ARG A 77 -4.39 23.18 11.51
C ARG A 77 -5.88 23.55 11.54
N ASP A 78 -6.77 22.58 11.39
CA ASP A 78 -8.20 22.73 11.64
C ASP A 78 -8.58 22.57 13.12
N ASP A 79 -7.58 22.53 14.01
CA ASP A 79 -7.68 22.30 15.46
C ASP A 79 -8.09 20.87 15.86
N TYR A 80 -8.02 19.89 14.95
CA TYR A 80 -8.31 18.48 15.23
C TYR A 80 -7.11 17.54 15.01
N VAL A 81 -7.16 16.41 15.71
CA VAL A 81 -6.37 15.21 15.39
C VAL A 81 -7.25 14.25 14.63
N HIS A 82 -6.84 13.91 13.42
CA HIS A 82 -7.57 13.01 12.54
C HIS A 82 -7.14 11.57 12.76
N CYS A 83 -8.10 10.65 12.70
CA CYS A 83 -7.86 9.20 12.73
C CYS A 83 -8.41 8.61 11.44
N ILE A 84 -7.52 8.07 10.60
CA ILE A 84 -7.85 7.49 9.30
C ILE A 84 -7.63 5.98 9.41
N ALA A 85 -8.63 5.19 9.06
CA ALA A 85 -8.52 3.74 8.98
C ALA A 85 -8.05 3.32 7.58
N ILE A 86 -7.24 2.27 7.53
CA ILE A 86 -6.82 1.63 6.28
C ILE A 86 -7.57 0.31 6.18
N ASP A 87 -8.39 0.17 5.16
CA ASP A 87 -9.10 -1.07 4.88
C ASP A 87 -8.22 -2.01 4.04
N ALA A 88 -8.22 -3.29 4.39
CA ALA A 88 -7.37 -4.29 3.73
C ALA A 88 -7.71 -4.48 2.24
N GLU A 89 -8.97 -4.24 1.86
CA GLU A 89 -9.41 -4.29 0.46
C GLU A 89 -8.70 -3.23 -0.41
N SER A 90 -8.29 -2.10 0.16
CA SER A 90 -7.55 -1.06 -0.56
C SER A 90 -6.11 -1.45 -0.92
N LEU A 91 -5.63 -2.61 -0.47
CA LEU A 91 -4.27 -3.10 -0.68
C LEU A 91 -4.18 -4.25 -1.70
N ALA A 92 -5.31 -4.78 -2.15
CA ALA A 92 -5.38 -5.77 -3.21
C ALA A 92 -5.25 -5.05 -4.56
N GLY A 93 -4.02 -4.84 -5.01
CA GLY A 93 -3.78 -4.40 -6.38
C GLY A 93 -4.18 -5.51 -7.36
N GLU A 94 -5.04 -5.20 -8.33
CA GLU A 94 -5.35 -6.07 -9.45
C GLU A 94 -4.03 -6.40 -10.18
N CYS A 95 -3.73 -7.70 -10.30
CA CYS A 95 -2.72 -8.17 -11.22
C CYS A 95 -3.40 -8.14 -12.59
N ASP A 96 -2.99 -7.23 -13.46
CA ASP A 96 -3.30 -7.33 -14.88
C ASP A 96 -2.68 -8.66 -15.35
N ASP A 97 -3.54 -9.66 -15.56
CA ASP A 97 -3.23 -10.83 -16.38
C ASP A 97 -3.01 -10.28 -17.80
N ASP A 98 -1.80 -9.82 -18.10
CA ASP A 98 -1.39 -9.54 -19.48
C ASP A 98 -1.53 -10.86 -20.24
N ASP A 99 -2.63 -10.95 -20.99
CA ASP A 99 -3.07 -12.06 -21.79
C ASP A 99 -1.92 -12.67 -22.59
N ASP A 100 -1.82 -13.99 -22.52
CA ASP A 100 -1.06 -14.84 -23.43
C ASP A 100 -1.53 -14.59 -24.88
N ASP A 101 -0.93 -13.62 -25.57
CA ASP A 101 -0.93 -13.60 -27.03
C ASP A 101 0.18 -14.56 -27.51
N ASP A 102 -0.18 -15.85 -27.51
CA ASP A 102 0.41 -16.90 -28.34
C ASP A 102 0.29 -16.49 -29.82
N ASP A 103 1.19 -15.64 -30.32
CA ASP A 103 1.48 -15.54 -31.75
C ASP A 103 2.53 -16.60 -32.13
N ASP A 104 2.10 -17.87 -32.08
CA ASP A 104 2.63 -18.93 -32.93
C ASP A 104 2.11 -18.67 -34.36
N ASP A 105 2.84 -17.85 -35.13
CA ASP A 105 2.69 -17.80 -36.58
C ASP A 105 3.91 -18.46 -37.24
N GLU A 106 3.61 -19.49 -38.05
CA GLU A 106 4.48 -20.39 -38.82
C GLU A 106 5.67 -19.74 -39.58
#